data_AF-A0A817KPZ6-F1
#
_entry.id   AF-A0A817KPZ6-F1
#
_cell.length_a   1.000
_cell.length_b   1.000
_cell.length_c   1.000
_cell.angle_alpha   90.00
_cell.angle_beta   90.00
_cell.angle_gamma   90.00
#
_symmetry.space_group_name_H-M   'P 1'
#
loop_
_entity.id
_entity.type
_entity.pdbx_description
1 polymer ?
#
loop_
_entity_poly.entity_id
_entity_poly.type
_entity_poly.pdbx_seq_one_letter_code
_entity_poly.pdbx_strand_id
1 'polypeptide(L)' 'PIVINGNELRKNPRSVLIETCKQLDLSYTDEMLSWPAGPKPIDGVWASA' A
#
# COMPACT_ATOMS: atom_id res chain seq x y z
N PRO A 1 1.54 -14.50 10.46
CA PRO A 1 1.80 -13.13 9.97
C PRO A 1 0.92 -12.87 8.75
N ILE A 2 0.45 -11.64 8.55
CA ILE A 2 -0.32 -11.29 7.36
C ILE A 2 0.64 -11.19 6.17
N VAL A 3 0.31 -11.86 5.07
CA VAL A 3 1.09 -11.85 3.82
C VAL A 3 0.17 -11.43 2.69
N ILE A 4 0.58 -10.43 1.92
CA ILE A 4 -0.23 -9.83 0.84
C ILE A 4 0.47 -10.07 -0.50
N ASN A 5 -0.29 -10.49 -1.52
CA ASN A 5 0.22 -10.60 -2.88
C ASN A 5 0.28 -9.23 -3.56
N GLY A 6 1.48 -8.80 -3.98
CA GLY A 6 1.68 -7.48 -4.59
C GLY A 6 0.99 -7.28 -5.95
N ASN A 7 0.75 -8.35 -6.73
CA ASN A 7 0.04 -8.24 -8.00
C ASN A 7 -1.46 -8.03 -7.77
N GLU A 8 -2.04 -8.74 -6.81
CA GLU A 8 -3.46 -8.57 -6.45
C GLU A 8 -3.72 -7.19 -5.81
N LEU A 9 -2.79 -6.73 -4.97
CA LEU A 9 -2.83 -5.37 -4.41
C LEU A 9 -2.83 -4.30 -5.54
N ARG A 10 -2.02 -4.47 -6.60
CA ARG A 10 -2.02 -3.52 -7.73
C ARG A 10 -3.31 -3.57 -8.56
N LYS A 11 -3.92 -4.76 -8.74
CA LYS A 11 -5.15 -4.91 -9.53
C LYS A 11 -6.37 -4.32 -8.83
N ASN A 12 -6.49 -4.51 -7.50
CA ASN A 12 -7.63 -4.02 -6.73
C ASN A 12 -7.19 -3.55 -5.32
N PRO A 13 -6.53 -2.38 -5.23
CA PRO A 13 -5.91 -1.93 -3.98
C PRO A 13 -6.93 -1.71 -2.87
N ARG A 14 -8.11 -1.17 -3.19
CA ARG A 14 -9.18 -0.90 -2.21
C ARG A 14 -9.60 -2.16 -1.46
N SER A 15 -9.95 -3.24 -2.19
CA SER A 15 -10.44 -4.46 -1.55
C SER A 15 -9.39 -5.10 -0.64
N VAL A 16 -8.14 -5.17 -1.14
CA VAL A 16 -7.03 -5.78 -0.40
C VAL A 16 -6.70 -4.97 0.86
N LEU A 17 -6.68 -3.63 0.77
CA LEU A 17 -6.40 -2.77 1.92
C LEU A 17 -7.51 -2.82 2.97
N ILE A 18 -8.79 -2.83 2.57
CA ILE A 18 -9.91 -2.98 3.52
C ILE A 18 -9.80 -4.28 4.31
N GLU A 19 -9.54 -5.40 3.62
CA GLU A 19 -9.40 -6.70 4.28
C GLU A 19 -8.19 -6.73 5.23
N THR A 20 -7.07 -6.17 4.77
CA THR A 20 -5.84 -6.08 5.57
C THR A 20 -6.04 -5.25 6.84
N CYS A 21 -6.64 -4.06 6.71
CA CYS A 21 -6.96 -3.18 7.84
C CYS A 21 -7.85 -3.90 8.86
N LYS A 22 -8.87 -4.62 8.39
CA LYS A 22 -9.74 -5.43 9.27
C LYS A 22 -8.97 -6.50 10.04
N GLN A 23 -8.04 -7.21 9.38
CA GLN A 23 -7.22 -8.23 10.05
C GLN A 23 -6.22 -7.64 11.06
N LEU A 24 -5.82 -6.38 10.87
CA LEU A 24 -4.89 -5.65 11.74
C LEU A 24 -5.57 -4.83 12.85
N ASP A 25 -6.91 -4.82 12.91
CA ASP A 25 -7.69 -3.92 13.76
C ASP A 25 -7.35 -2.43 13.54
N LEU A 26 -7.22 -2.04 12.26
CA LEU A 26 -6.95 -0.68 11.81
C LEU A 26 -8.14 -0.12 11.03
N SER A 27 -8.34 1.19 11.12
CA SER A 27 -9.29 1.91 10.27
C SER A 27 -8.73 2.08 8.85
N TYR A 28 -9.54 1.70 7.86
CA TYR A 28 -9.27 2.04 6.45
C TYR A 28 -9.59 3.52 6.20
N THR A 29 -8.81 4.17 5.33
CA THR A 29 -9.11 5.50 4.80
C THR A 29 -8.87 5.56 3.29
N ASP A 30 -9.62 6.38 2.55
CA ASP A 30 -9.47 6.47 1.09
C ASP A 30 -8.15 7.15 0.68
N GLU A 31 -7.51 7.92 1.56
CA GLU A 31 -6.18 8.49 1.33
C GLU A 31 -5.12 7.40 1.15
N MET A 32 -5.33 6.19 1.69
CA MET A 32 -4.44 5.05 1.47
C MET A 32 -4.32 4.65 0.00
N LEU A 33 -5.25 5.06 -0.87
CA LEU A 33 -5.23 4.82 -2.31
C LEU A 33 -4.46 5.89 -3.11
N SER A 34 -4.08 7.01 -2.47
CA SER A 34 -3.48 8.15 -3.14
C SER A 34 -2.19 8.56 -2.45
N TRP A 35 -1.06 8.29 -3.08
CA TRP A 35 0.25 8.59 -2.54
C TRP A 35 0.92 9.63 -3.45
N PRO A 36 1.62 10.65 -2.90
CA PRO A 36 2.29 11.62 -3.73
C PRO A 36 3.36 10.92 -4.57
N ALA A 37 3.24 11.05 -5.89
CA ALA A 37 4.15 10.46 -6.85
C ALA A 37 5.58 11.00 -6.68
N GLY A 38 6.54 10.24 -7.21
CA GLY A 38 7.96 10.58 -7.19
C GLY A 38 8.70 10.01 -5.98
N PRO A 39 10.04 9.99 -6.08
CA PRO A 39 10.88 9.41 -5.04
C PRO A 39 10.81 10.23 -3.76
N LYS A 40 10.87 9.55 -2.62
CA LYS A 40 11.06 10.13 -1.30
C LYS A 40 12.55 10.21 -0.97
N PRO A 41 12.99 11.17 -0.14
CA PRO A 41 14.38 11.24 0.30
C PRO A 41 14.89 9.92 0.93
N ILE A 42 13.99 9.15 1.54
CA ILE A 42 14.30 7.85 2.17
C ILE A 42 14.57 6.72 1.15
N ASP A 43 14.14 6.87 -0.10
CA ASP A 43 14.32 5.84 -1.12
C ASP A 43 15.80 5.70 -1.54
N GLY A 44 16.61 6.75 -1.34
CA GLY A 44 18.06 6.73 -1.56
C GLY A 44 18.44 6.25 -2.97
N VAL A 45 19.35 5.28 -3.04
CA VAL A 45 19.80 4.70 -4.32
C VAL A 45 18.72 3.94 -5.09
N TRP A 46 17.59 3.61 -4.44
CA TRP A 46 16.47 2.90 -5.07
C TRP A 46 15.51 3.84 -5.81
N ALA A 47 15.66 5.15 -5.66
CA ALA A 47 14.85 6.18 -6.32
C ALA A 47 15.10 6.32 -7.82
N SER A 48 16.26 5.86 -8.31
CA SER A 48 16.74 6.09 -9.68
C SER A 48 16.44 4.92 -10.65
N ALA A 49 15.65 3.95 -10.22
CA ALA A 49 15.31 2.75 -11.00
C ALA A 49 14.11 2.96 -11.93
#